data_AF-A0A2B4RKP3-F1
#
_entry.id   AF-A0A2B4RKP3-F1
#
_cell.length_a   1.000
_cell.length_b   1.000
_cell.length_c   1.000
_cell.angle_alpha   90.00
_cell.angle_beta   90.00
_cell.angle_gamma   90.00
#
_symmetry.space_group_name_H-M   'P 1'
#
loop_
_entity.id
_entity.type
_entity.pdbx_description
1 polymer ?
#
loop_
_entity_poly.entity_id
_entity_poly.type
_entity_poly.pdbx_seq_one_letter_code
_entity_poly.pdbx_strand_id
1 'polypeptide(L)'
;MPTEDRSLDALKEEGTATVIDGSDDEWLRRDSQRLYSINEGGPVPGHFLYIDENGLVRTDGTQTNKATEFKVHIIDSKDGQVVMLEHKNTQKVVAIDANNDTVIAKDSSSVNLRQLNNLSKVEKKHPDILFRKIPKSEGSALFHLKPYETRMVGFNTAGDPIVTTTAAAESNKDEFLFGINLYEGAVTVKDGSDDGWDRQGPFLLSSGRGARKRYLHIDSNGSLRANGNKDNSDHDTGFTVHSIDTNYGDQIVILEHRKTKKVVAIDANTKNFITKDSSSVNLRQLNNLSKVEEKHPDILFQKIPKSEEDALFHLKPYDTRMVGFNKAGDPIVKTTADAESNKDEFLFKMH
;
A
#
# COMPACT_ATOMS: atom_id res chain seq x y z
N MET A 1 60.03 -33.14 -40.61
CA MET A 1 59.66 -32.08 -39.66
C MET A 1 58.16 -32.18 -39.44
N PRO A 2 57.69 -32.47 -38.22
CA PRO A 2 56.26 -32.50 -37.94
C PRO A 2 55.78 -31.08 -37.60
N THR A 3 54.67 -30.69 -38.22
CA THR A 3 53.99 -29.41 -38.01
C THR A 3 53.17 -29.51 -36.72
N GLU A 4 53.54 -28.74 -35.69
CA GLU A 4 52.73 -28.61 -34.47
C GLU A 4 51.51 -27.73 -34.75
N ASP A 5 50.34 -28.34 -34.69
CA ASP A 5 49.03 -27.69 -34.77
C ASP A 5 48.72 -27.01 -33.41
N ARG A 6 48.70 -25.68 -33.38
CA ARG A 6 48.47 -24.86 -32.17
C ARG A 6 47.09 -24.19 -32.18
N SER A 7 46.08 -24.88 -32.68
CA SER A 7 44.75 -24.29 -32.95
C SER A 7 43.70 -24.46 -31.84
N LEU A 8 44.07 -24.79 -30.59
CA LEU A 8 43.09 -25.23 -29.57
C LEU A 8 43.08 -24.51 -28.21
N ASP A 9 43.85 -23.43 -28.02
CA ASP A 9 43.90 -22.71 -26.73
C ASP A 9 43.08 -21.40 -26.68
N ALA A 10 42.27 -21.08 -27.69
CA ALA A 10 41.58 -19.78 -27.77
C ALA A 10 40.12 -19.76 -27.25
N LEU A 11 39.62 -20.81 -26.59
CA LEU A 11 38.22 -20.87 -26.13
C LEU A 11 38.12 -21.29 -24.65
N LYS A 12 38.65 -20.46 -23.75
CA LYS A 12 38.35 -20.54 -22.31
C LYS A 12 38.21 -19.15 -21.69
N GLU A 13 37.30 -18.36 -22.23
CA GLU A 13 36.59 -17.35 -21.43
C GLU A 13 35.11 -17.40 -21.83
N GLU A 14 34.43 -18.46 -21.40
CA GLU A 14 32.98 -18.43 -21.25
C GLU A 14 32.66 -17.45 -20.12
N GLY A 15 32.61 -16.17 -20.44
CA GLY A 15 31.91 -15.21 -19.62
C GLY A 15 30.47 -15.68 -19.52
N THR A 16 30.05 -16.11 -18.33
CA THR A 16 28.66 -16.42 -18.03
C THR A 16 27.83 -15.16 -18.27
N ALA A 17 27.28 -15.05 -19.47
CA ALA A 17 26.32 -14.02 -19.82
C ALA A 17 25.12 -14.19 -18.90
N THR A 18 25.06 -13.37 -17.85
CA THR A 18 23.92 -13.33 -16.94
C THR A 18 22.77 -12.72 -17.73
N VAL A 19 21.84 -13.57 -18.18
CA VAL A 19 20.62 -13.12 -18.84
C VAL A 19 19.79 -12.42 -17.77
N ILE A 20 19.68 -11.10 -17.87
CA ILE A 20 18.80 -10.30 -17.00
C ILE A 20 17.39 -10.45 -17.58
N ASP A 21 16.69 -11.52 -17.23
CA ASP A 21 15.30 -11.78 -17.62
C ASP A 21 14.27 -11.10 -16.68
N GLY A 22 14.76 -10.40 -15.65
CA GLY A 22 13.94 -9.74 -14.63
C GLY A 22 13.60 -10.63 -13.44
N SER A 23 14.01 -11.90 -13.39
CA SER A 23 13.85 -12.76 -12.20
C SER A 23 14.65 -12.26 -11.00
N ASP A 24 15.75 -11.55 -11.27
CA ASP A 24 16.72 -11.11 -10.26
C ASP A 24 16.41 -9.69 -9.74
N ASP A 25 15.20 -9.20 -9.96
CA ASP A 25 14.80 -7.86 -9.57
C ASP A 25 14.17 -7.85 -8.18
N GLU A 26 14.93 -7.37 -7.20
CA GLU A 26 14.51 -7.33 -5.80
C GLU A 26 13.60 -6.14 -5.50
N TRP A 27 13.43 -5.20 -6.44
CA TRP A 27 12.67 -3.98 -6.20
C TRP A 27 11.18 -4.16 -6.46
N LEU A 28 10.38 -3.94 -5.41
CA LEU A 28 8.95 -3.68 -5.55
C LEU A 28 8.74 -2.27 -6.11
N ARG A 29 8.23 -2.17 -7.34
CA ARG A 29 8.00 -0.87 -8.00
C ARG A 29 6.55 -0.43 -7.93
N ARG A 30 6.36 0.82 -7.54
CA ARG A 30 5.06 1.48 -7.43
C ARG A 30 5.06 2.70 -8.33
N ASP A 31 4.23 2.70 -9.37
CA ASP A 31 4.09 3.83 -10.28
C ASP A 31 3.11 4.88 -9.74
N SER A 32 3.17 6.09 -10.29
CA SER A 32 2.19 7.18 -10.04
C SER A 32 2.09 7.65 -8.57
N GLN A 33 3.16 7.50 -7.80
CA GLN A 33 3.23 7.87 -6.39
C GLN A 33 3.44 9.36 -6.20
N ARG A 34 2.85 9.95 -5.15
CA ARG A 34 3.09 11.34 -4.79
C ARG A 34 3.49 11.41 -3.33
N LEU A 35 4.51 12.20 -3.02
CA LEU A 35 4.97 12.39 -1.65
C LEU A 35 4.44 13.72 -1.15
N TYR A 36 3.51 13.70 -0.21
CA TYR A 36 2.91 14.88 0.41
C TYR A 36 3.70 15.26 1.66
N SER A 37 4.34 16.41 1.70
CA SER A 37 4.85 16.97 2.95
C SER A 37 3.66 17.41 3.81
N ILE A 38 3.69 17.02 5.09
CA ILE A 38 2.67 17.34 6.10
C ILE A 38 2.82 18.78 6.62
N ASN A 39 3.78 19.53 6.09
CA ASN A 39 3.97 20.93 6.39
C ASN A 39 2.82 21.80 5.85
N GLU A 40 1.65 21.82 6.49
CA GLU A 40 0.50 22.60 6.00
C GLU A 40 0.62 24.11 6.27
N GLY A 41 1.71 24.55 6.91
CA GLY A 41 1.99 25.95 7.19
C GLY A 41 2.73 26.60 6.03
N GLY A 42 2.16 27.64 5.43
CA GLY A 42 2.85 28.40 4.39
C GLY A 42 1.91 29.09 3.41
N PRO A 43 2.45 29.86 2.45
CA PRO A 43 1.66 30.50 1.40
C PRO A 43 1.19 29.53 0.31
N VAL A 44 1.66 28.28 0.31
CA VAL A 44 1.32 27.26 -0.71
C VAL A 44 0.40 26.21 -0.07
N PRO A 45 -0.88 26.09 -0.49
CA PRO A 45 -1.78 25.08 0.04
C PRO A 45 -1.42 23.70 -0.50
N GLY A 46 -0.92 22.82 0.37
CA GLY A 46 -0.43 21.49 0.01
C GLY A 46 1.04 21.52 -0.40
N HIS A 47 1.77 20.41 -0.18
CA HIS A 47 3.21 20.37 -0.42
C HIS A 47 3.64 19.02 -0.98
N PHE A 48 3.19 18.70 -2.20
CA PHE A 48 3.64 17.51 -2.91
C PHE A 48 5.05 17.71 -3.45
N LEU A 49 5.95 16.79 -3.14
CA LEU A 49 7.26 16.70 -3.79
C LEU A 49 7.07 16.74 -5.31
N TYR A 50 7.83 17.57 -5.99
CA TYR A 50 7.85 17.64 -7.45
C TYR A 50 9.23 18.04 -7.94
N ILE A 51 9.47 17.82 -9.23
CA ILE A 51 10.66 18.33 -9.91
C ILE A 51 10.22 19.41 -10.89
N ASP A 52 10.72 20.63 -10.70
CA ASP A 52 10.37 21.77 -11.54
C ASP A 52 10.99 21.69 -12.95
N GLU A 53 10.62 22.64 -13.80
CA GLU A 53 11.10 22.70 -15.19
C GLU A 53 12.62 22.86 -15.30
N ASN A 54 13.26 23.45 -14.28
CA ASN A 54 14.71 23.60 -14.19
C ASN A 54 15.40 22.35 -13.63
N GLY A 55 14.64 21.35 -13.18
CA GLY A 55 15.18 20.15 -12.55
C GLY A 55 15.50 20.30 -11.08
N LEU A 56 14.93 21.28 -10.39
CA LEU A 56 15.08 21.42 -8.96
C LEU A 56 13.98 20.64 -8.24
N VAL A 57 14.35 19.99 -7.13
CA VAL A 57 13.39 19.30 -6.28
C VAL A 57 12.75 20.33 -5.35
N ARG A 58 11.42 20.41 -5.33
CA ARG A 58 10.64 21.39 -4.55
C ARG A 58 9.32 20.76 -4.08
N THR A 59 8.47 21.52 -3.39
CA THR A 59 7.07 21.13 -3.15
C THR A 59 6.06 22.04 -3.84
N ASP A 60 4.99 21.46 -4.37
CA ASP A 60 3.88 22.14 -5.06
C ASP A 60 2.57 21.86 -4.31
N GLY A 61 1.70 22.87 -4.25
CA GLY A 61 0.37 22.76 -3.66
C GLY A 61 -0.65 22.02 -4.49
N THR A 62 -0.43 21.90 -5.79
CA THR A 62 -1.48 21.37 -6.65
C THR A 62 -1.42 19.85 -6.78
N GLN A 63 -2.47 19.19 -6.30
CA GLN A 63 -2.72 17.76 -6.54
C GLN A 63 -3.00 17.43 -8.02
N THR A 64 -2.99 18.38 -8.94
CA THR A 64 -3.22 18.11 -10.37
C THR A 64 -1.94 18.13 -11.18
N ASN A 65 -0.82 18.53 -10.58
CA ASN A 65 0.45 18.62 -11.28
C ASN A 65 1.07 17.23 -11.49
N LYS A 66 1.20 16.81 -12.76
CA LYS A 66 1.84 15.55 -13.11
C LYS A 66 3.32 15.50 -12.74
N ALA A 67 3.97 16.65 -12.53
CA ALA A 67 5.35 16.72 -12.05
C ALA A 67 5.52 16.27 -10.59
N THR A 68 4.43 15.99 -9.88
CA THR A 68 4.48 15.42 -8.53
C THR A 68 4.50 13.89 -8.53
N GLU A 69 4.47 13.24 -9.72
CA GLU A 69 4.37 11.78 -9.84
C GLU A 69 5.74 11.11 -9.91
N PHE A 70 5.93 10.11 -9.05
CA PHE A 70 7.14 9.32 -8.92
C PHE A 70 6.81 7.84 -9.11
N LYS A 71 7.76 7.11 -9.69
CA LYS A 71 7.92 5.68 -9.49
C LYS A 71 8.79 5.46 -8.25
N VAL A 72 8.24 4.78 -7.26
CA VAL A 72 8.95 4.45 -6.02
C VAL A 72 9.42 3.01 -6.12
N HIS A 73 10.72 2.79 -6.01
CA HIS A 73 11.34 1.47 -5.94
C HIS A 73 11.56 1.16 -4.46
N ILE A 74 10.99 0.07 -3.96
CA ILE A 74 10.97 -0.29 -2.54
C ILE A 74 11.65 -1.64 -2.36
N ILE A 75 12.47 -1.77 -1.33
CA ILE A 75 12.97 -3.06 -0.85
C ILE A 75 12.87 -3.10 0.67
N ASP A 76 12.38 -4.22 1.20
CA ASP A 76 12.41 -4.49 2.63
C ASP A 76 13.81 -4.99 3.01
N SER A 77 14.48 -4.28 3.92
CA SER A 77 15.78 -4.68 4.48
C SER A 77 15.65 -5.03 5.95
N LYS A 78 16.69 -5.64 6.53
CA LYS A 78 16.73 -5.96 7.97
C LYS A 78 16.52 -4.73 8.85
N ASP A 79 16.94 -3.55 8.38
CA ASP A 79 16.85 -2.28 9.10
C ASP A 79 15.59 -1.48 8.70
N GLY A 80 14.63 -2.10 8.01
CA GLY A 80 13.40 -1.46 7.54
C GLY A 80 13.40 -1.19 6.03
N GLN A 81 12.45 -0.35 5.59
CA GLN A 81 12.25 -0.08 4.16
C GLN A 81 13.29 0.88 3.60
N VAL A 82 13.87 0.50 2.46
CA VAL A 82 14.74 1.35 1.65
C VAL A 82 14.05 1.66 0.34
N VAL A 83 14.10 2.92 -0.09
CA VAL A 83 13.42 3.40 -1.28
C VAL A 83 14.32 4.21 -2.21
N MET A 84 13.99 4.19 -3.50
CA MET A 84 14.46 5.16 -4.50
C MET A 84 13.25 5.87 -5.12
N LEU A 85 13.39 7.17 -5.39
CA LEU A 85 12.32 8.01 -5.94
C LEU A 85 12.69 8.43 -7.38
N GLU A 86 12.12 7.75 -8.37
CA GLU A 86 12.30 8.08 -9.79
C GLU A 86 11.14 8.95 -10.25
N HIS A 87 11.41 10.15 -10.73
CA HIS A 87 10.39 11.03 -11.28
C HIS A 87 9.86 10.47 -12.60
N LYS A 88 8.54 10.28 -12.67
CA LYS A 88 7.86 9.54 -13.74
C LYS A 88 8.06 10.16 -15.11
N ASN A 89 8.14 11.49 -15.19
CA ASN A 89 8.09 12.21 -16.46
C ASN A 89 9.46 12.69 -16.98
N THR A 90 10.47 12.84 -16.11
CA THR A 90 11.72 13.51 -16.51
C THR A 90 12.95 12.62 -16.48
N GLN A 91 12.80 11.30 -16.30
CA GLN A 91 13.94 10.38 -16.14
C GLN A 91 14.95 10.91 -15.10
N LYS A 92 14.47 11.47 -13.99
CA LYS A 92 15.33 11.97 -12.90
C LYS A 92 15.07 11.14 -11.65
N VAL A 93 16.04 11.06 -10.77
CA VAL A 93 15.89 10.46 -9.44
C VAL A 93 16.21 11.50 -8.38
N VAL A 94 15.48 11.45 -7.27
CA VAL A 94 15.82 12.26 -6.10
C VAL A 94 17.10 11.70 -5.50
N ALA A 95 18.04 12.60 -5.19
CA ALA A 95 19.31 12.27 -4.55
C ALA A 95 19.66 13.32 -3.48
N ILE A 96 20.62 13.00 -2.62
CA ILE A 96 21.27 14.00 -1.77
C ILE A 96 22.69 14.22 -2.27
N ASP A 97 23.01 15.47 -2.60
CA ASP A 97 24.39 15.90 -2.83
C ASP A 97 25.09 16.03 -1.48
N ALA A 98 25.90 15.03 -1.13
CA ALA A 98 26.61 15.02 0.14
C ALA A 98 27.62 16.18 0.28
N ASN A 99 28.14 16.71 -0.83
CA ASN A 99 29.12 17.80 -0.82
C ASN A 99 28.46 19.15 -0.50
N ASN A 100 27.26 19.37 -1.04
CA ASN A 100 26.53 20.63 -0.89
C ASN A 100 25.44 20.57 0.19
N ASP A 101 25.19 19.37 0.74
CA ASP A 101 24.18 19.11 1.76
C ASP A 101 22.76 19.50 1.33
N THR A 102 22.43 19.19 0.08
CA THR A 102 21.16 19.56 -0.56
C THR A 102 20.48 18.37 -1.21
N VAL A 103 19.15 18.45 -1.32
CA VAL A 103 18.35 17.52 -2.14
C VAL A 103 18.42 17.98 -3.59
N ILE A 104 18.74 17.06 -4.51
CA ILE A 104 18.89 17.34 -5.94
C ILE A 104 18.11 16.33 -6.79
N ALA A 105 17.83 16.68 -8.05
CA ALA A 105 17.35 15.74 -9.04
C ALA A 105 18.49 15.31 -9.96
N LYS A 106 18.91 14.05 -9.84
CA LYS A 106 19.99 13.48 -10.65
C LYS A 106 19.41 12.82 -11.89
N ASP A 107 20.10 12.94 -13.02
CA ASP A 107 19.66 12.30 -14.26
C ASP A 107 19.74 10.77 -14.14
N SER A 108 18.61 10.08 -14.35
CA SER A 108 18.51 8.62 -14.23
C SER A 108 19.30 7.88 -15.31
N SER A 109 19.60 8.51 -16.45
CA SER A 109 20.46 7.93 -17.48
C SER A 109 21.89 7.74 -16.98
N SER A 110 22.36 8.64 -16.09
CA SER A 110 23.67 8.53 -15.44
C SER A 110 23.72 7.44 -14.36
N VAL A 111 22.56 7.08 -13.81
CA VAL A 111 22.39 6.06 -12.76
C VAL A 111 22.11 4.67 -13.36
N ASN A 112 21.43 4.62 -14.51
CA ASN A 112 20.96 3.41 -15.19
C ASN A 112 20.23 2.44 -14.24
N LEU A 113 19.09 2.89 -13.69
CA LEU A 113 18.30 2.13 -12.71
C LEU A 113 17.95 0.71 -13.16
N ARG A 114 17.84 0.45 -14.46
CA ARG A 114 17.56 -0.89 -15.02
C ARG A 114 18.67 -1.91 -14.71
N GLN A 115 19.91 -1.45 -14.55
CA GLN A 115 21.05 -2.29 -14.20
C GLN A 115 21.22 -2.46 -12.68
N LEU A 116 20.44 -1.73 -11.89
CA LEU A 116 20.49 -1.70 -10.44
C LEU A 116 19.35 -2.51 -9.84
N ASN A 117 19.27 -3.79 -10.18
CA ASN A 117 18.17 -4.69 -9.82
C ASN A 117 18.19 -5.20 -8.37
N ASN A 118 19.20 -4.83 -7.56
CA ASN A 118 19.25 -5.19 -6.14
C ASN A 118 19.88 -4.09 -5.30
N LEU A 119 19.67 -4.16 -3.99
CA LEU A 119 20.14 -3.15 -3.04
C LEU A 119 21.66 -3.02 -3.02
N SER A 120 22.38 -4.14 -3.01
CA SER A 120 23.85 -4.15 -2.93
C SER A 120 24.52 -3.40 -4.09
N LYS A 121 23.97 -3.53 -5.32
CA LYS A 121 24.46 -2.81 -6.49
C LYS A 121 24.27 -1.30 -6.36
N VAL A 122 23.11 -0.85 -5.86
CA VAL A 122 22.85 0.57 -5.66
C VAL A 122 23.75 1.12 -4.55
N GLU A 123 23.85 0.43 -3.41
CA GLU A 123 24.69 0.87 -2.28
C GLU A 123 26.15 1.10 -2.70
N LYS A 124 26.67 0.26 -3.61
CA LYS A 124 28.05 0.39 -4.10
C LYS A 124 28.24 1.53 -5.12
N LYS A 125 27.26 1.78 -5.99
CA LYS A 125 27.42 2.70 -7.13
C LYS A 125 26.80 4.07 -6.91
N HIS A 126 25.64 4.10 -6.29
CA HIS A 126 24.80 5.28 -6.10
C HIS A 126 24.14 5.26 -4.71
N PRO A 127 24.90 5.29 -3.60
CA PRO A 127 24.30 5.38 -2.27
C PRO A 127 23.53 6.69 -2.07
N ASP A 128 23.82 7.72 -2.85
CA ASP A 128 23.22 9.06 -2.80
C ASP A 128 21.73 9.11 -3.16
N ILE A 129 21.18 8.04 -3.74
CA ILE A 129 19.76 7.94 -4.13
C ILE A 129 18.94 6.97 -3.26
N LEU A 130 19.57 6.38 -2.23
CA LEU A 130 18.91 5.42 -1.34
C LEU A 130 18.41 6.13 -0.10
N PHE A 131 17.10 6.00 0.17
CA PHE A 131 16.47 6.58 1.34
C PHE A 131 15.91 5.50 2.25
N ARG A 132 16.26 5.51 3.54
CA ARG A 132 15.55 4.74 4.57
C ARG A 132 14.23 5.44 4.88
N LYS A 133 13.13 4.72 4.70
CA LYS A 133 11.79 5.16 5.05
C LYS A 133 11.49 4.77 6.50
N ILE A 134 11.36 5.76 7.38
CA ILE A 134 11.13 5.54 8.82
C ILE A 134 9.71 6.02 9.16
N PRO A 135 8.77 5.12 9.49
CA PRO A 135 7.44 5.51 9.95
C PRO A 135 7.51 6.35 11.23
N LYS A 136 6.69 7.41 11.33
CA LYS A 136 6.61 8.26 12.53
C LYS A 136 5.22 8.26 13.16
N SER A 137 4.20 8.58 12.38
CA SER A 137 2.79 8.51 12.76
C SER A 137 1.98 7.81 11.66
N GLU A 138 0.72 7.51 11.93
CA GLU A 138 -0.16 6.87 10.95
C GLU A 138 -0.17 7.65 9.63
N GLY A 139 0.18 6.97 8.53
CA GLY A 139 0.25 7.57 7.20
C GLY A 139 1.48 8.45 6.92
N SER A 140 2.41 8.64 7.86
CA SER A 140 3.59 9.50 7.68
C SER A 140 4.93 8.78 7.85
N ALA A 141 5.94 9.24 7.13
CA ALA A 141 7.31 8.74 7.22
C ALA A 141 8.36 9.83 7.00
N LEU A 142 9.55 9.57 7.55
CA LEU A 142 10.78 10.29 7.24
C LEU A 142 11.60 9.54 6.18
N PHE A 143 12.38 10.30 5.41
CA PHE A 143 13.25 9.76 4.35
C PHE A 143 14.70 10.19 4.62
N HIS A 144 15.43 9.34 5.35
CA HIS A 144 16.85 9.55 5.65
C HIS A 144 17.73 8.97 4.55
N LEU A 145 18.85 9.61 4.23
CA LEU A 145 19.82 9.05 3.30
C LEU A 145 20.45 7.78 3.88
N LYS A 146 20.56 6.71 3.09
CA LYS A 146 21.35 5.53 3.45
C LYS A 146 22.76 5.70 2.89
N PRO A 147 23.83 5.50 3.68
CA PRO A 147 23.89 5.05 5.07
C PRO A 147 23.84 6.17 6.13
N TYR A 148 23.69 7.44 5.73
CA TYR A 148 23.82 8.58 6.63
C TYR A 148 22.49 8.98 7.30
N GLU A 149 22.23 8.44 8.48
CA GLU A 149 21.05 8.83 9.27
C GLU A 149 21.04 10.33 9.64
N THR A 150 22.19 10.99 9.55
CA THR A 150 22.33 12.44 9.79
C THR A 150 21.89 13.32 8.63
N ARG A 151 21.36 12.75 7.54
CA ARG A 151 20.89 13.51 6.38
C ARG A 151 19.51 13.04 5.99
N MET A 152 18.59 13.96 5.73
CA MET A 152 17.23 13.62 5.32
C MET A 152 16.65 14.63 4.34
N VAL A 153 15.62 14.19 3.62
CA VAL A 153 14.81 15.07 2.77
C VAL A 153 13.91 15.94 3.66
N GLY A 154 13.88 17.25 3.38
CA GLY A 154 13.05 18.21 4.10
C GLY A 154 12.83 19.49 3.30
N PHE A 155 11.69 20.15 3.50
CA PHE A 155 11.35 21.41 2.83
C PHE A 155 10.84 22.43 3.84
N ASN A 156 11.13 23.69 3.59
CA ASN A 156 10.60 24.77 4.40
C ASN A 156 9.14 25.07 4.02
N THR A 157 8.51 26.00 4.72
CA THR A 157 7.12 26.43 4.48
C THR A 157 6.89 27.10 3.12
N ALA A 158 7.96 27.51 2.42
CA ALA A 158 7.89 28.00 1.05
C ALA A 158 8.02 26.89 0.00
N GLY A 159 8.27 25.65 0.44
CA GLY A 159 8.46 24.49 -0.43
C GLY A 159 9.86 24.35 -1.02
N ASP A 160 10.85 25.07 -0.46
CA ASP A 160 12.25 24.97 -0.87
C ASP A 160 13.00 23.92 -0.05
N PRO A 161 13.95 23.18 -0.66
CA PRO A 161 14.79 22.24 0.06
C PRO A 161 15.51 22.88 1.24
N ILE A 162 15.49 22.20 2.38
CA ILE A 162 16.32 22.55 3.54
C ILE A 162 17.63 21.77 3.44
N VAL A 163 18.69 22.35 4.01
CA VAL A 163 19.98 21.70 4.24
C VAL A 163 19.78 20.35 4.96
N THR A 164 20.29 19.25 4.39
CA THR A 164 19.82 17.90 4.79
C THR A 164 20.26 17.49 6.19
N THR A 165 21.38 18.02 6.68
CA THR A 165 21.81 17.83 8.09
C THR A 165 20.95 18.60 9.08
N THR A 166 20.54 19.83 8.74
CA THR A 166 19.60 20.62 9.56
C THR A 166 18.26 19.91 9.64
N ALA A 167 17.75 19.40 8.51
CA ALA A 167 16.52 18.63 8.50
C ALA A 167 16.59 17.43 9.46
N ALA A 168 17.70 16.67 9.44
CA ALA A 168 17.88 15.51 10.31
C ALA A 168 17.91 15.87 11.80
N ALA A 169 18.57 16.97 12.15
CA ALA A 169 18.63 17.46 13.53
C ALA A 169 17.26 17.90 14.07
N GLU A 170 16.35 18.31 13.18
CA GLU A 170 15.03 18.84 13.53
C GLU A 170 13.87 17.88 13.20
N SER A 171 14.17 16.61 12.91
CA SER A 171 13.26 15.55 12.41
C SER A 171 11.97 15.26 13.20
N ASN A 172 11.73 15.97 14.31
CA ASN A 172 10.49 15.94 15.07
C ASN A 172 9.48 17.04 14.66
N LYS A 173 9.84 17.95 13.74
CA LYS A 173 8.90 18.94 13.18
C LYS A 173 8.14 18.36 11.99
N ASP A 174 6.91 18.82 11.79
CA ASP A 174 6.04 18.41 10.68
C ASP A 174 6.62 18.74 9.30
N GLU A 175 7.51 19.73 9.24
CA GLU A 175 8.27 20.19 8.06
C GLU A 175 9.04 19.06 7.34
N PHE A 176 9.31 17.96 8.07
CA PHE A 176 10.10 16.85 7.59
C PHE A 176 9.31 15.55 7.39
N LEU A 177 8.03 15.55 7.77
CA LEU A 177 7.15 14.39 7.64
C LEU A 177 6.56 14.38 6.22
N PHE A 178 6.61 13.23 5.56
CA PHE A 178 5.91 13.02 4.30
C PHE A 178 4.91 11.87 4.42
N GLY A 179 3.69 12.09 3.94
CA GLY A 179 2.79 11.02 3.54
C GLY A 179 3.10 10.57 2.11
N ILE A 180 2.95 9.28 1.82
CA ILE A 180 2.95 8.79 0.43
C ILE A 180 1.49 8.68 0.00
N ASN A 181 1.04 9.60 -0.82
CA ASN A 181 -0.26 9.56 -1.49
C ASN A 181 -0.08 8.77 -2.79
N LEU A 182 -0.37 7.47 -2.77
CA LEU A 182 -0.30 6.66 -3.98
C LEU A 182 -1.46 7.14 -4.89
N TYR A 183 -1.15 7.74 -6.05
CA TYR A 183 -2.16 8.00 -7.09
C TYR A 183 -2.26 6.69 -7.90
N GLU A 184 -3.48 6.19 -8.10
CA GLU A 184 -3.80 4.83 -8.56
C GLU A 184 -3.60 3.75 -7.47
N GLY A 185 -4.58 2.85 -7.33
CA GLY A 185 -4.70 1.84 -6.27
C GLY A 185 -3.59 0.80 -6.25
N ALA A 186 -2.39 1.20 -5.85
CA ALA A 186 -1.24 0.33 -5.71
C ALA A 186 -1.33 -0.42 -4.39
N VAL A 187 -2.04 -1.54 -4.43
CA VAL A 187 -2.25 -2.51 -3.35
C VAL A 187 -0.93 -2.98 -2.77
N THR A 188 -0.63 -2.67 -1.51
CA THR A 188 0.46 -3.35 -0.79
C THR A 188 -0.03 -4.75 -0.42
N VAL A 189 0.56 -5.77 -1.05
CA VAL A 189 0.27 -7.17 -0.74
C VAL A 189 1.33 -7.61 0.26
N LYS A 190 0.92 -7.99 1.47
CA LYS A 190 1.79 -8.74 2.37
C LYS A 190 1.70 -10.21 1.99
N ASP A 191 2.86 -10.81 1.78
CA ASP A 191 3.02 -12.08 1.09
C ASP A 191 2.51 -13.26 1.90
N GLY A 192 1.94 -14.23 1.17
CA GLY A 192 1.35 -15.46 1.68
C GLY A 192 0.81 -16.39 0.57
N SER A 193 0.61 -15.89 -0.66
CA SER A 193 0.44 -16.71 -1.87
C SER A 193 0.57 -15.92 -3.18
N ASP A 194 1.00 -16.60 -4.24
CA ASP A 194 1.24 -16.11 -5.63
C ASP A 194 0.06 -15.39 -6.33
N ASP A 195 -1.09 -15.21 -5.66
CA ASP A 195 -2.28 -14.55 -6.19
C ASP A 195 -2.48 -13.09 -5.73
N GLY A 196 -1.53 -12.52 -4.98
CA GLY A 196 -1.51 -11.08 -4.71
C GLY A 196 -2.44 -10.61 -3.58
N TRP A 197 -2.75 -11.48 -2.61
CA TRP A 197 -3.56 -11.14 -1.44
C TRP A 197 -2.93 -11.66 -0.14
N ASP A 198 -2.97 -10.86 0.93
CA ASP A 198 -2.69 -11.36 2.27
C ASP A 198 -3.88 -12.22 2.72
N ARG A 199 -3.72 -13.54 2.63
CA ARG A 199 -4.68 -14.49 3.18
C ARG A 199 -4.45 -14.59 4.69
N GLN A 200 -5.00 -13.64 5.41
CA GLN A 200 -5.07 -13.78 6.85
C GLN A 200 -5.98 -14.98 7.18
N GLY A 201 -5.59 -15.75 8.20
CA GLY A 201 -6.21 -17.03 8.56
C GLY A 201 -7.72 -16.95 8.86
N PRO A 202 -8.37 -18.06 9.25
CA PRO A 202 -9.80 -18.03 9.55
C PRO A 202 -10.13 -16.98 10.61
N PHE A 203 -10.88 -15.94 10.24
CA PHE A 203 -11.39 -14.98 11.20
C PHE A 203 -12.73 -15.43 11.74
N LEU A 204 -12.88 -15.23 13.05
CA LEU A 204 -14.19 -15.18 13.66
C LEU A 204 -14.65 -13.72 13.69
N LEU A 205 -15.39 -13.31 12.65
CA LEU A 205 -16.07 -12.02 12.66
C LEU A 205 -17.22 -12.08 13.65
N SER A 206 -17.16 -11.25 14.69
CA SER A 206 -18.27 -11.12 15.63
C SER A 206 -18.80 -9.70 15.76
N SER A 207 -20.12 -9.54 15.87
CA SER A 207 -20.76 -8.24 16.10
C SER A 207 -21.22 -8.09 17.56
N GLY A 208 -21.05 -6.88 18.11
CA GLY A 208 -21.53 -6.46 19.44
C GLY A 208 -20.47 -6.40 20.56
N ARG A 209 -20.73 -5.57 21.59
CA ARG A 209 -19.93 -5.50 22.84
C ARG A 209 -20.52 -6.40 23.94
N GLY A 210 -19.67 -7.12 24.68
CA GLY A 210 -20.05 -7.85 25.90
C GLY A 210 -20.33 -9.36 25.73
N ALA A 211 -21.14 -9.94 26.62
CA ALA A 211 -21.36 -11.39 26.79
C ALA A 211 -22.13 -12.10 25.65
N ARG A 212 -22.44 -11.42 24.55
CA ARG A 212 -23.17 -11.98 23.40
C ARG A 212 -22.39 -11.71 22.10
N LYS A 213 -21.22 -12.35 21.96
CA LYS A 213 -20.53 -12.40 20.66
C LYS A 213 -21.41 -13.14 19.67
N ARG A 214 -21.70 -12.53 18.52
CA ARG A 214 -22.47 -13.17 17.45
C ARG A 214 -21.60 -13.39 16.24
N TYR A 215 -21.47 -14.63 15.80
CA TYR A 215 -20.62 -14.99 14.67
C TYR A 215 -21.37 -14.89 13.36
N LEU A 216 -20.69 -14.36 12.34
CA LEU A 216 -21.21 -14.37 10.98
C LEU A 216 -21.29 -15.80 10.46
N HIS A 217 -22.38 -16.13 9.76
CA HIS A 217 -22.52 -17.37 9.01
C HIS A 217 -23.43 -17.16 7.81
N ILE A 218 -23.34 -18.05 6.84
CA ILE A 218 -24.29 -18.14 5.72
C ILE A 218 -25.24 -19.30 6.03
N ASP A 219 -26.54 -19.03 6.12
CA ASP A 219 -27.54 -20.06 6.37
C ASP A 219 -27.74 -20.97 5.13
N SER A 220 -28.54 -22.04 5.29
CA SER A 220 -28.83 -22.99 4.21
C SER A 220 -29.51 -22.36 3.00
N ASN A 221 -30.12 -21.18 3.16
CA ASN A 221 -30.75 -20.42 2.08
C ASN A 221 -29.76 -19.45 1.41
N GLY A 222 -28.50 -19.44 1.83
CA GLY A 222 -27.49 -18.53 1.31
C GLY A 222 -27.55 -17.11 1.89
N SER A 223 -28.31 -16.89 2.97
CA SER A 223 -28.43 -15.57 3.59
C SER A 223 -27.38 -15.36 4.67
N LEU A 224 -26.79 -14.17 4.72
CA LEU A 224 -25.84 -13.78 5.77
C LEU A 224 -26.57 -13.46 7.07
N ARG A 225 -26.12 -14.03 8.19
CA ARG A 225 -26.72 -13.86 9.52
C ARG A 225 -25.64 -13.77 10.60
N ALA A 226 -25.94 -13.10 11.72
CA ALA A 226 -25.08 -13.09 12.91
C ALA A 226 -25.77 -13.81 14.08
N ASN A 227 -25.31 -15.01 14.47
CA ASN A 227 -25.95 -15.79 15.54
C ASN A 227 -25.05 -15.92 16.79
N GLY A 228 -25.68 -15.86 17.97
CA GLY A 228 -25.02 -15.76 19.27
C GLY A 228 -24.67 -17.07 19.96
N ASN A 229 -24.77 -18.22 19.29
CA ASN A 229 -24.49 -19.51 19.93
C ASN A 229 -23.15 -20.09 19.45
N LYS A 230 -22.14 -20.02 20.33
CA LYS A 230 -20.80 -20.59 20.10
C LYS A 230 -20.81 -22.13 20.18
N ASP A 231 -21.87 -22.71 20.76
CA ASP A 231 -21.95 -24.14 21.08
C ASP A 231 -22.20 -25.04 19.86
N ASN A 232 -22.56 -24.46 18.70
CA ASN A 232 -22.50 -25.17 17.43
C ASN A 232 -21.11 -25.00 16.83
N SER A 233 -20.18 -25.84 17.30
CA SER A 233 -18.83 -26.06 16.79
C SER A 233 -18.78 -26.60 15.35
N ASP A 234 -19.79 -26.35 14.53
CA ASP A 234 -19.65 -26.61 13.11
C ASP A 234 -18.62 -25.63 12.58
N HIS A 235 -17.52 -26.18 12.06
CA HIS A 235 -16.38 -25.51 11.43
C HIS A 235 -16.75 -24.67 10.18
N ASP A 236 -18.03 -24.28 10.08
CA ASP A 236 -18.69 -23.71 8.91
C ASP A 236 -18.90 -22.20 9.00
N THR A 237 -18.36 -21.54 10.03
CA THR A 237 -18.54 -20.09 10.28
C THR A 237 -17.35 -19.23 9.85
N GLY A 238 -16.32 -19.85 9.26
CA GLY A 238 -15.10 -19.15 8.90
C GLY A 238 -15.25 -18.35 7.60
N PHE A 239 -14.86 -17.07 7.66
CA PHE A 239 -14.61 -16.25 6.48
C PHE A 239 -13.10 -16.13 6.24
N THR A 240 -12.72 -16.15 4.96
CA THR A 240 -11.44 -15.62 4.49
C THR A 240 -11.66 -14.14 4.18
N VAL A 241 -10.85 -13.30 4.82
CA VAL A 241 -10.82 -11.87 4.54
C VAL A 241 -9.72 -11.64 3.53
N HIS A 242 -10.11 -11.25 2.32
CA HIS A 242 -9.18 -10.78 1.31
C HIS A 242 -9.03 -9.28 1.53
N SER A 243 -7.85 -8.80 1.94
CA SER A 243 -7.60 -7.36 2.17
C SER A 243 -6.69 -6.74 1.12
N ILE A 244 -7.09 -5.57 0.64
CA ILE A 244 -6.34 -4.64 -0.19
C ILE A 244 -6.01 -3.43 0.67
N ASP A 245 -4.74 -3.20 0.96
CA ASP A 245 -4.31 -1.93 1.53
C ASP A 245 -4.52 -0.83 0.48
N THR A 246 -5.27 0.20 0.86
CA THR A 246 -5.43 1.40 0.04
C THR A 246 -4.37 2.44 0.36
N ASN A 247 -4.39 3.47 -0.47
CA ASN A 247 -3.41 4.53 -0.49
C ASN A 247 -3.47 5.49 0.70
N TYR A 248 -4.55 5.42 1.49
CA TYR A 248 -4.83 6.32 2.61
C TYR A 248 -4.73 5.62 3.98
N GLY A 249 -4.16 4.41 4.02
CA GLY A 249 -4.13 3.59 5.24
C GLY A 249 -5.43 2.83 5.52
N ASP A 250 -6.50 3.11 4.76
CA ASP A 250 -7.71 2.29 4.80
C ASP A 250 -7.46 0.93 4.15
N GLN A 251 -8.19 -0.09 4.59
CA GLN A 251 -8.17 -1.41 3.95
C GLN A 251 -9.51 -1.65 3.25
N ILE A 252 -9.49 -2.00 1.97
CA ILE A 252 -10.67 -2.59 1.33
C ILE A 252 -10.63 -4.09 1.59
N VAL A 253 -11.75 -4.66 2.02
CA VAL A 253 -11.87 -6.08 2.28
C VAL A 253 -12.99 -6.71 1.46
N ILE A 254 -12.78 -7.97 1.09
CA ILE A 254 -13.78 -8.86 0.53
C ILE A 254 -13.90 -10.05 1.48
N LEU A 255 -15.14 -10.39 1.85
CA LEU A 255 -15.42 -11.48 2.77
C LEU A 255 -15.87 -12.71 1.99
N GLU A 256 -15.04 -13.75 1.93
CA GLU A 256 -15.37 -15.03 1.29
C GLU A 256 -15.62 -16.13 2.33
N HIS A 257 -16.79 -16.74 2.29
CA HIS A 257 -17.14 -17.84 3.16
C HIS A 257 -16.38 -19.12 2.78
N ARG A 258 -15.66 -19.73 3.73
CA ARG A 258 -14.66 -20.77 3.43
C ARG A 258 -15.23 -22.03 2.80
N LYS A 259 -16.39 -22.50 3.26
CA LYS A 259 -17.02 -23.74 2.79
C LYS A 259 -17.82 -23.53 1.50
N THR A 260 -18.79 -22.62 1.54
CA THR A 260 -19.68 -22.34 0.41
C THR A 260 -19.01 -21.62 -0.75
N LYS A 261 -17.82 -21.04 -0.55
CA LYS A 261 -17.12 -20.22 -1.56
C LYS A 261 -18.00 -19.08 -2.06
N LYS A 262 -18.80 -18.50 -1.17
CA LYS A 262 -19.62 -17.33 -1.47
C LYS A 262 -18.99 -16.08 -0.92
N VAL A 263 -19.01 -15.01 -1.69
CA VAL A 263 -18.63 -13.68 -1.23
C VAL A 263 -19.84 -12.92 -0.72
N VAL A 264 -19.62 -12.12 0.31
CA VAL A 264 -20.62 -11.18 0.81
C VAL A 264 -20.72 -9.99 -0.15
N ALA A 265 -21.93 -9.64 -0.56
CA ALA A 265 -22.20 -8.50 -1.42
C ALA A 265 -23.42 -7.70 -0.94
N ILE A 266 -23.65 -6.52 -1.52
CA ILE A 266 -24.84 -5.72 -1.26
C ILE A 266 -25.62 -5.51 -2.55
N ASP A 267 -26.88 -5.93 -2.54
CA ASP A 267 -27.75 -5.71 -3.69
C ASP A 267 -27.96 -4.21 -3.92
N ALA A 268 -27.66 -3.73 -5.13
CA ALA A 268 -27.67 -2.31 -5.45
C ALA A 268 -29.06 -1.68 -5.32
N ASN A 269 -30.14 -2.45 -5.47
CA ASN A 269 -31.52 -1.96 -5.48
C ASN A 269 -32.12 -1.95 -4.07
N THR A 270 -32.04 -3.09 -3.39
CA THR A 270 -32.64 -3.31 -2.08
C THR A 270 -31.75 -2.84 -0.94
N LYS A 271 -30.44 -2.66 -1.20
CA LYS A 271 -29.42 -2.35 -0.20
C LYS A 271 -29.34 -3.42 0.91
N ASN A 272 -29.82 -4.62 0.62
CA ASN A 272 -29.71 -5.77 1.49
C ASN A 272 -28.45 -6.56 1.18
N PHE A 273 -27.96 -7.26 2.19
CA PHE A 273 -26.89 -8.22 1.99
C PHE A 273 -27.37 -9.40 1.14
N ILE A 274 -26.55 -9.76 0.16
CA ILE A 274 -26.70 -10.96 -0.64
C ILE A 274 -25.37 -11.72 -0.63
N THR A 275 -25.39 -12.93 -1.18
CA THR A 275 -24.18 -13.71 -1.38
C THR A 275 -24.04 -14.06 -2.86
N LYS A 276 -22.82 -14.01 -3.38
CA LYS A 276 -22.50 -14.38 -4.77
C LYS A 276 -21.48 -15.51 -4.78
N ASP A 277 -21.51 -16.40 -5.76
CA ASP A 277 -20.48 -17.42 -5.90
C ASP A 277 -19.13 -16.76 -6.22
N SER A 278 -18.04 -17.13 -5.53
CA SER A 278 -16.74 -16.49 -5.70
C SER A 278 -16.13 -16.72 -7.08
N SER A 279 -16.53 -17.80 -7.76
CA SER A 279 -16.19 -18.05 -9.16
C SER A 279 -16.73 -16.98 -10.11
N SER A 280 -17.84 -16.31 -9.77
CA SER A 280 -18.42 -15.23 -10.57
C SER A 280 -17.66 -13.90 -10.45
N VAL A 281 -16.87 -13.75 -9.39
CA VAL A 281 -16.06 -12.55 -9.11
C VAL A 281 -14.64 -12.69 -9.64
N ASN A 282 -14.17 -13.94 -9.82
CA ASN A 282 -12.80 -14.26 -10.21
C ASN A 282 -11.78 -13.59 -9.28
N LEU A 283 -11.77 -14.02 -8.01
CA LEU A 283 -10.92 -13.45 -6.95
C LEU A 283 -9.43 -13.36 -7.33
N ARG A 284 -8.96 -14.22 -8.24
CA ARG A 284 -7.57 -14.26 -8.75
C ARG A 284 -7.23 -13.15 -9.75
N GLN A 285 -8.21 -12.42 -10.28
CA GLN A 285 -8.01 -11.27 -11.17
C GLN A 285 -8.05 -9.94 -10.41
N LEU A 286 -8.22 -9.98 -9.09
CA LEU A 286 -8.46 -8.80 -8.26
C LEU A 286 -7.18 -8.08 -7.80
N ASN A 287 -6.03 -8.43 -8.35
CA ASN A 287 -4.72 -7.79 -8.11
C ASN A 287 -4.72 -6.31 -8.55
N ASN A 288 -5.82 -5.85 -9.14
CA ASN A 288 -6.04 -4.49 -9.58
C ASN A 288 -7.41 -4.01 -9.05
N LEU A 289 -7.38 -3.27 -7.93
CA LEU A 289 -8.57 -2.72 -7.27
C LEU A 289 -9.50 -1.98 -8.24
N SER A 290 -8.95 -1.20 -9.18
CA SER A 290 -9.77 -0.43 -10.13
C SER A 290 -10.66 -1.31 -11.02
N LYS A 291 -10.18 -2.51 -11.40
CA LYS A 291 -10.99 -3.48 -12.16
C LYS A 291 -12.10 -4.10 -11.31
N VAL A 292 -11.86 -4.25 -10.00
CA VAL A 292 -12.87 -4.76 -9.07
C VAL A 292 -13.93 -3.71 -8.80
N GLU A 293 -13.53 -2.46 -8.59
CA GLU A 293 -14.44 -1.33 -8.43
C GLU A 293 -15.34 -1.16 -9.66
N GLU A 294 -14.79 -1.40 -10.87
CA GLU A 294 -15.57 -1.33 -12.11
C GLU A 294 -16.59 -2.48 -12.23
N LYS A 295 -16.18 -3.73 -11.94
CA LYS A 295 -17.01 -4.92 -12.22
C LYS A 295 -17.88 -5.38 -11.06
N HIS A 296 -17.38 -5.22 -9.84
CA HIS A 296 -17.96 -5.73 -8.60
C HIS A 296 -17.80 -4.70 -7.46
N PRO A 297 -18.31 -3.46 -7.62
CA PRO A 297 -18.26 -2.48 -6.51
C PRO A 297 -19.04 -2.97 -5.28
N ASP A 298 -19.99 -3.88 -5.47
CA ASP A 298 -20.94 -4.30 -4.45
C ASP A 298 -20.40 -5.32 -3.44
N ILE A 299 -19.17 -5.80 -3.62
CA ILE A 299 -18.46 -6.70 -2.68
C ILE A 299 -17.34 -5.98 -1.91
N LEU A 300 -17.16 -4.67 -2.11
CA LEU A 300 -16.04 -3.91 -1.55
C LEU A 300 -16.45 -3.22 -0.26
N PHE A 301 -15.81 -3.61 0.83
CA PHE A 301 -16.02 -3.02 2.15
C PHE A 301 -14.77 -2.27 2.59
N GLN A 302 -14.87 -0.97 2.87
CA GLN A 302 -13.79 -0.22 3.50
C GLN A 302 -13.80 -0.48 5.00
N LYS A 303 -12.74 -1.12 5.49
CA LYS A 303 -12.48 -1.37 6.91
C LYS A 303 -11.92 -0.11 7.54
N ILE A 304 -12.59 0.36 8.58
CA ILE A 304 -12.19 1.50 9.39
C ILE A 304 -11.80 0.97 10.78
N PRO A 305 -10.50 0.89 11.10
CA PRO A 305 -10.07 0.42 12.41
C PRO A 305 -10.56 1.36 13.53
N LYS A 306 -11.00 0.79 14.65
CA LYS A 306 -11.35 1.50 15.88
C LYS A 306 -10.45 1.10 17.05
N SER A 307 -9.92 -0.11 17.02
CA SER A 307 -8.86 -0.62 17.90
C SER A 307 -8.10 -1.76 17.17
N GLU A 308 -7.16 -2.43 17.85
CA GLU A 308 -6.48 -3.61 17.28
C GLU A 308 -7.46 -4.75 16.93
N GLU A 309 -8.52 -4.92 17.71
CA GLU A 309 -9.52 -5.97 17.49
C GLU A 309 -10.81 -5.47 16.84
N ASP A 310 -11.15 -4.18 16.97
CA ASP A 310 -12.44 -3.64 16.56
C ASP A 310 -12.34 -2.85 15.25
N ALA A 311 -13.24 -3.11 14.31
CA ALA A 311 -13.38 -2.37 13.07
C ALA A 311 -14.84 -2.07 12.72
N LEU A 312 -15.04 -1.01 11.94
CA LEU A 312 -16.29 -0.73 11.24
C LEU A 312 -16.11 -1.02 9.75
N PHE A 313 -17.18 -1.33 9.05
CA PHE A 313 -17.15 -1.54 7.60
C PHE A 313 -18.09 -0.55 6.89
N HIS A 314 -17.53 0.22 5.97
CA HIS A 314 -18.24 1.09 5.05
C HIS A 314 -18.41 0.39 3.70
N LEU A 315 -19.50 0.68 3.00
CA LEU A 315 -19.72 0.17 1.66
C LEU A 315 -19.08 1.13 0.64
N LYS A 316 -18.16 0.65 -0.21
CA LYS A 316 -17.69 1.44 -1.36
C LYS A 316 -18.63 1.22 -2.57
N PRO A 317 -18.90 2.24 -3.40
CA PRO A 317 -18.50 3.66 -3.29
C PRO A 317 -19.44 4.51 -2.40
N TYR A 318 -20.35 3.90 -1.66
CA TYR A 318 -21.38 4.61 -0.88
C TYR A 318 -20.81 5.11 0.47
N ASP A 319 -20.05 6.20 0.40
CA ASP A 319 -19.24 6.79 1.47
C ASP A 319 -20.01 7.15 2.77
N THR A 320 -21.35 7.13 2.73
CA THR A 320 -22.19 7.51 3.86
C THR A 320 -22.96 6.35 4.49
N ARG A 321 -22.65 5.10 4.13
CA ARG A 321 -23.40 3.93 4.65
C ARG A 321 -22.50 2.90 5.31
N MET A 322 -22.93 2.48 6.48
CA MET A 322 -22.27 1.47 7.28
C MET A 322 -23.07 0.19 7.28
N VAL A 323 -22.36 -0.93 7.38
CA VAL A 323 -22.98 -2.25 7.47
C VAL A 323 -22.86 -2.80 8.88
N GLY A 324 -23.91 -3.46 9.36
CA GLY A 324 -23.99 -3.97 10.72
C GLY A 324 -25.03 -5.08 10.84
N PHE A 325 -25.31 -5.48 12.08
CA PHE A 325 -26.33 -6.48 12.41
C PHE A 325 -27.21 -5.98 13.56
N ASN A 326 -28.53 -5.93 13.34
CA ASN A 326 -29.50 -5.56 14.38
C ASN A 326 -29.46 -6.56 15.55
N LYS A 327 -30.17 -6.32 16.65
CA LYS A 327 -30.21 -7.25 17.80
C LYS A 327 -30.71 -8.67 17.50
N ALA A 328 -31.50 -8.86 16.44
CA ALA A 328 -31.96 -10.18 16.00
C ALA A 328 -30.89 -10.95 15.19
N GLY A 329 -29.81 -10.29 14.79
CA GLY A 329 -28.75 -10.87 13.97
C GLY A 329 -29.01 -10.74 12.48
N ASP A 330 -29.98 -9.92 12.09
CA ASP A 330 -30.25 -9.61 10.70
C ASP A 330 -29.30 -8.51 10.22
N PRO A 331 -28.79 -8.63 8.99
CA PRO A 331 -27.99 -7.59 8.39
C PRO A 331 -28.78 -6.28 8.30
N ILE A 332 -28.11 -5.18 8.62
CA ILE A 332 -28.65 -3.82 8.48
C ILE A 332 -27.64 -2.92 7.76
N VAL A 333 -28.15 -1.98 6.99
CA VAL A 333 -27.38 -0.90 6.37
C VAL A 333 -27.99 0.41 6.82
N LYS A 334 -27.20 1.25 7.48
CA LYS A 334 -27.64 2.56 7.98
C LYS A 334 -26.72 3.66 7.48
N THR A 335 -27.17 4.91 7.58
CA THR A 335 -26.26 6.04 7.33
C THR A 335 -25.16 6.08 8.39
N THR A 336 -24.02 6.71 8.11
CA THR A 336 -22.92 6.87 9.07
C THR A 336 -23.42 7.52 10.37
N ALA A 337 -24.24 8.57 10.27
CA ALA A 337 -24.83 9.24 11.44
C ALA A 337 -25.71 8.30 12.28
N ASP A 338 -26.57 7.52 11.63
CA ASP A 338 -27.44 6.56 12.32
C ASP A 338 -26.64 5.40 12.95
N ALA A 339 -25.58 4.95 12.29
CA ALA A 339 -24.70 3.89 12.77
C ALA A 339 -23.85 4.34 13.97
N GLU A 340 -23.38 5.59 13.97
CA GLU A 340 -22.66 6.17 15.10
C GLU A 340 -23.52 6.31 16.36
N SER A 341 -24.84 6.47 16.20
CA SER A 341 -25.78 6.45 17.32
C SER A 341 -26.04 5.04 17.88
N ASN A 342 -25.67 3.98 17.14
CA ASN A 342 -25.92 2.58 17.49
C ASN A 342 -24.65 1.72 17.32
N LYS A 343 -23.50 2.17 17.83
CA LYS A 343 -22.17 1.57 17.54
C LYS A 343 -22.10 0.06 17.73
N ASP A 344 -22.82 -0.50 18.70
CA ASP A 344 -22.81 -1.95 18.98
C ASP A 344 -23.36 -2.81 17.83
N GLU A 345 -24.23 -2.25 16.97
CA GLU A 345 -24.75 -2.98 15.80
C GLU A 345 -23.75 -2.99 14.64
N PHE A 346 -22.79 -2.06 14.63
CA PHE A 346 -21.86 -1.84 13.49
C PHE A 346 -20.41 -2.19 13.81
N LEU A 347 -20.09 -2.46 15.08
CA LEU A 347 -18.75 -2.83 15.51
C LEU A 347 -18.50 -4.33 15.31
N PHE A 348 -17.44 -4.63 14.57
CA PHE A 348 -16.96 -5.98 14.31
C PHE A 348 -15.66 -6.23 15.05
N LYS A 349 -15.59 -7.34 15.77
CA LYS A 349 -14.33 -7.88 16.27
C LYS A 349 -13.73 -8.83 15.26
N MET A 350 -12.48 -8.60 14.92
CA MET A 350 -11.65 -9.50 14.13
C MET A 350 -10.74 -10.27 15.09
N HIS A 351 -10.97 -11.58 15.19
CA HIS A 351 -10.24 -12.50 16.06
C HIS A 351 -9.39 -13.48 15.25
#